data_AF-X0RWW3-F1
#
_entry.id   AF-X0RWW3-F1
#
_cell.length_a   1.000
_cell.length_b   1.000
_cell.length_c   1.000
_cell.angle_alpha   90.00
_cell.angle_beta   90.00
_cell.angle_gamma   90.00
#
_symmetry.space_group_name_H-M   'P 1'
#
loop_
_entity.id
_entity.type
_entity.pdbx_description
1 polymer ?
#
loop_
_entity_poly.entity_id
_entity_poly.type
_entity_poly.pdbx_seq_one_letter_code
_entity_poly.pdbx_strand_id
1 'polypeptide(L)'
;KLLPDLYETEEIATEDKQVVCKFFNPCGAQTWYIVEGKPITSDDGESVEVVGLDQPDYIFFCYVDGFSFPEWGYITLGELVQIRNPLYGLPIERDIYFNPCKFKEIQ
;
A
#
# COMPACT_ATOMS: atom_id res chain seq x y z
N LYS A 1 5.57 13.66 8.81
CA LYS A 1 5.56 12.26 8.31
C LYS A 1 4.11 11.78 8.37
N LEU A 2 3.53 11.27 7.27
CA LEU A 2 2.10 10.92 7.20
C LEU A 2 1.82 9.44 7.48
N LEU A 3 2.77 8.56 7.17
CA LEU A 3 2.66 7.12 7.36
C LEU A 3 3.48 6.69 8.58
N PRO A 4 2.91 5.92 9.52
CA PRO A 4 3.65 5.27 10.60
C PRO A 4 4.70 4.30 10.04
N ASP A 5 5.80 4.12 10.77
CA ASP A 5 6.79 3.10 10.45
C ASP A 5 6.20 1.69 10.63
N LEU A 6 6.83 0.71 9.97
CA LEU A 6 6.44 -0.70 10.17
C LEU A 6 6.56 -1.06 11.66
N TYR A 7 5.53 -1.73 12.15
CA TYR A 7 5.37 -2.17 13.54
C TYR A 7 5.10 -1.06 14.55
N GLU A 8 4.99 0.21 14.14
CA GLU A 8 4.69 1.32 15.05
C GLU A 8 3.29 1.20 15.66
N THR A 9 2.36 0.53 14.98
CA THR A 9 0.96 0.40 15.43
C THR A 9 0.57 -1.01 15.85
N GLU A 10 1.51 -1.89 16.21
CA GLU A 10 1.20 -3.29 16.61
C GLU A 10 0.22 -3.39 17.78
N GLU A 11 0.36 -2.51 18.77
CA GLU A 11 -0.51 -2.45 19.95
C GLU A 11 -1.89 -1.81 19.64
N ILE A 12 -2.08 -1.26 18.44
CA ILE A 12 -3.36 -0.71 18.01
C ILE A 12 -4.23 -1.83 17.45
N ALA A 13 -5.42 -2.00 18.02
CA ALA A 13 -6.42 -2.94 17.52
C ALA A 13 -6.67 -2.73 16.02
N THR A 14 -6.81 -3.82 15.27
CA THR A 14 -6.93 -3.80 13.80
C THR A 14 -8.00 -2.83 13.31
N GLU A 15 -9.16 -2.81 13.95
CA GLU A 15 -10.30 -1.92 13.62
C GLU A 15 -10.00 -0.42 13.78
N ASP A 16 -9.04 -0.09 14.65
CA ASP A 16 -8.63 1.28 14.97
C ASP A 16 -7.31 1.69 14.29
N LYS A 17 -6.71 0.82 13.47
CA LYS A 17 -5.57 1.20 12.62
C LYS A 17 -6.01 2.29 11.65
N GLN A 18 -5.14 3.29 11.45
CA GLN A 18 -5.40 4.38 10.53
C GLN A 18 -4.97 3.97 9.12
N VAL A 19 -5.90 3.98 8.18
CA VAL A 19 -5.61 3.82 6.75
C VAL A 19 -5.21 5.17 6.19
N VAL A 20 -3.98 5.26 5.69
CA VAL A 20 -3.36 6.53 5.27
C VAL A 20 -3.37 6.70 3.76
N CYS A 21 -3.24 5.60 3.02
CA CYS A 21 -3.18 5.59 1.56
C CYS A 21 -4.02 4.45 1.02
N LYS A 22 -4.60 4.66 -0.17
CA LYS A 22 -5.35 3.65 -0.90
C LYS A 22 -4.79 3.54 -2.32
N PHE A 23 -4.51 2.31 -2.73
CA PHE A 23 -4.22 1.95 -4.11
C PHE A 23 -5.33 1.06 -4.65
N PHE A 24 -5.67 1.16 -5.93
CA PHE A 24 -6.74 0.37 -6.53
C PHE A 24 -6.44 -0.01 -7.97
N ASN A 25 -6.96 -1.17 -8.38
CA ASN A 25 -6.92 -1.61 -9.77
C ASN A 25 -8.07 -0.92 -10.54
N PRO A 26 -7.79 0.03 -11.47
CA PRO A 26 -8.85 0.75 -12.17
C PRO A 26 -9.69 -0.14 -13.11
N CYS A 27 -9.23 -1.37 -13.36
CA CYS A 27 -9.91 -2.35 -14.22
C CYS A 27 -10.14 -3.69 -13.51
N GLY A 28 -10.13 -3.70 -12.17
CA GLY A 28 -10.33 -4.90 -11.35
C GLY A 28 -10.94 -4.56 -9.99
N ALA A 29 -11.15 -5.57 -9.16
CA ALA A 29 -11.75 -5.39 -7.83
C ALA A 29 -10.70 -5.13 -6.73
N GLN A 30 -9.42 -5.33 -7.03
CA GLN A 30 -8.35 -5.28 -6.02
C GLN A 30 -8.11 -3.85 -5.52
N THR A 31 -8.06 -3.72 -4.20
CA THR A 31 -7.77 -2.47 -3.48
C THR A 31 -6.82 -2.77 -2.32
N TRP A 32 -5.80 -1.93 -2.14
CA TRP A 32 -4.85 -2.00 -1.04
C TRP A 32 -5.02 -0.78 -0.14
N TYR A 33 -5.25 -1.02 1.14
CA TYR A 33 -5.43 -0.02 2.18
C TYR A 33 -4.18 -0.01 3.08
N ILE A 34 -3.34 1.00 2.91
CA ILE A 34 -2.03 1.10 3.55
C ILE A 34 -2.16 1.71 4.94
N VAL A 35 -1.62 1.04 5.96
CA VAL A 35 -1.64 1.52 7.34
C VAL A 35 -0.26 1.89 7.87
N GLU A 36 0.80 1.24 7.39
CA GLU A 36 2.19 1.50 7.76
C GLU A 36 3.11 1.34 6.55
N GLY A 37 4.30 1.90 6.63
CA GLY A 37 5.33 1.65 5.63
C GLY A 37 6.58 2.46 5.83
N LYS A 38 7.67 1.96 5.23
CA LYS A 38 8.98 2.59 5.28
C LYS A 38 9.70 2.45 3.94
N PRO A 39 10.58 3.39 3.58
CA PRO A 39 11.40 3.24 2.39
C PRO A 39 12.30 2.01 2.53
N ILE A 40 12.50 1.31 1.41
CA ILE A 40 13.47 0.22 1.32
C ILE A 40 14.84 0.87 1.15
N THR A 41 15.83 0.43 1.93
CA THR A 41 17.20 0.95 1.86
C THR A 41 18.19 -0.17 1.56
N SER A 42 19.29 0.17 0.87
CA SER A 42 20.45 -0.69 0.68
C SER A 42 21.23 -0.89 1.98
N ASP A 43 22.23 -1.77 1.96
CA ASP A 43 23.14 -2.01 3.08
C ASP A 43 23.89 -0.74 3.52
N ASP A 44 24.12 0.19 2.59
CA ASP A 44 24.77 1.48 2.82
C ASP A 44 23.79 2.57 3.33
N GLY A 45 22.52 2.23 3.49
CA GLY A 45 21.47 3.12 4.01
C GLY A 45 20.84 4.06 2.99
N GLU A 46 21.18 3.91 1.71
CA GLU A 46 20.55 4.69 0.62
C GLU A 46 19.19 4.10 0.25
N SER A 47 18.21 4.95 -0.09
CA SER A 47 16.90 4.44 -0.53
C SER A 47 17.04 3.73 -1.88
N VAL A 48 16.37 2.58 -2.00
CA VAL A 48 16.26 1.85 -3.26
C VAL A 48 15.13 2.48 -4.06
N GLU A 49 15.41 2.89 -5.30
CA GLU A 49 14.41 3.49 -6.19
C GLU A 49 13.55 2.43 -6.88
N VAL A 50 12.28 2.76 -7.14
CA VAL A 50 11.42 1.89 -7.95
C VAL A 50 11.90 1.94 -9.41
N VAL A 51 12.14 0.77 -10.02
CA VAL A 51 12.51 0.70 -11.44
C VAL A 51 11.42 1.34 -12.31
N GLY A 52 11.77 2.42 -13.00
CA GLY A 52 10.86 3.15 -13.89
C GLY A 52 10.11 4.32 -13.26
N LEU A 53 10.39 4.65 -11.99
CA LEU A 53 9.93 5.88 -11.33
C LEU A 53 11.12 6.60 -10.66
N ASP A 54 11.02 7.92 -10.53
CA ASP A 54 11.99 8.75 -9.81
C ASP A 54 11.50 8.97 -8.37
N GLN A 55 11.32 7.86 -7.65
CA GLN A 55 10.90 7.86 -6.25
C GLN A 55 11.32 6.57 -5.53
N PRO A 56 11.60 6.66 -4.21
CA PRO A 56 12.00 5.51 -3.42
C PRO A 56 10.91 4.44 -3.38
N ASP A 57 11.35 3.19 -3.40
CA ASP A 57 10.51 2.04 -3.13
C ASP A 57 10.17 2.01 -1.63
N TYR A 58 8.99 1.52 -1.33
CA TYR A 58 8.46 1.39 0.02
C TYR A 58 8.01 -0.04 0.21
N ILE A 59 8.26 -0.57 1.40
CA ILE A 59 7.52 -1.73 1.89
C ILE A 59 6.36 -1.22 2.74
N PHE A 60 5.16 -1.69 2.41
CA PHE A 60 3.93 -1.34 3.10
C PHE A 60 3.41 -2.53 3.89
N PHE A 61 2.79 -2.26 5.03
CA PHE A 61 1.85 -3.18 5.67
C PHE A 61 0.43 -2.67 5.37
N CYS A 62 -0.41 -3.55 4.84
CA CYS A 62 -1.70 -3.18 4.30
C CYS A 62 -2.74 -4.29 4.41
N TYR A 63 -4.00 -3.90 4.25
CA TYR A 63 -5.10 -4.81 3.99
C TYR A 63 -5.42 -4.81 2.50
N VAL A 64 -5.50 -5.98 1.89
CA VAL A 64 -5.90 -6.14 0.49
C VAL A 64 -7.30 -6.74 0.41
N ASP A 65 -8.16 -6.12 -0.39
CA ASP A 65 -9.53 -6.54 -0.66
C ASP A 65 -9.77 -6.62 -2.18
N GLY A 66 -10.78 -7.36 -2.63
CA GLY A 66 -11.16 -7.48 -4.04
C GLY A 66 -11.42 -8.88 -4.57
N PHE A 67 -11.25 -9.92 -3.74
CA PHE A 67 -11.63 -11.31 -4.02
C PHE A 67 -12.28 -11.94 -2.79
N SER A 68 -12.60 -13.25 -2.82
CA SER A 68 -13.22 -13.98 -1.70
C SER A 68 -12.36 -14.12 -0.44
N PHE A 69 -11.10 -13.69 -0.48
CA PHE A 69 -10.14 -13.87 0.62
C PHE A 69 -9.36 -12.58 0.84
N PRO A 70 -9.95 -11.59 1.52
CA PRO A 70 -9.20 -10.40 1.90
C PRO A 70 -8.22 -10.74 3.03
N GLU A 71 -7.06 -10.09 3.03
CA GLU A 71 -5.97 -10.42 3.94
C GLU A 71 -5.13 -9.20 4.35
N TRP A 72 -4.47 -9.32 5.50
CA TRP A 72 -3.42 -8.39 5.93
C TRP A 72 -2.08 -8.93 5.48
N GLY A 73 -1.23 -8.09 4.91
CA GLY A 73 0.06 -8.52 4.39
C GLY A 73 0.97 -7.36 4.00
N TYR A 74 2.13 -7.75 3.45
CA TYR A 74 3.13 -6.81 2.96
C TYR A 74 3.10 -6.74 1.45
N ILE A 75 3.36 -5.55 0.92
CA ILE A 75 3.56 -5.35 -0.52
C ILE A 75 4.53 -4.18 -0.72
N THR A 76 5.36 -4.22 -1.76
CA THR A 76 6.19 -3.08 -2.12
C THR A 76 5.52 -2.16 -3.13
N LEU A 77 5.94 -0.89 -3.16
CA LEU A 77 5.53 0.03 -4.20
C LEU A 77 5.98 -0.46 -5.58
N GLY A 78 7.18 -1.04 -5.68
CA GLY A 78 7.67 -1.70 -6.87
C GLY A 78 6.75 -2.83 -7.38
N GLU A 79 6.24 -3.69 -6.48
CA GLU A 79 5.29 -4.74 -6.83
C GLU A 79 3.98 -4.17 -7.36
N LEU A 80 3.40 -3.16 -6.68
CA LEU A 80 2.21 -2.45 -7.16
C LEU A 80 2.43 -1.84 -8.56
N VAL A 81 3.61 -1.27 -8.78
CA VAL A 81 4.03 -0.66 -10.06
C VAL A 81 4.27 -1.71 -11.14
N GLN A 82 4.51 -2.98 -10.81
CA GLN A 82 4.63 -4.04 -11.82
C GLN A 82 3.29 -4.68 -12.18
N ILE A 83 2.28 -4.60 -11.31
CA ILE A 83 0.95 -5.11 -11.61
C ILE A 83 0.36 -4.33 -12.78
N ARG A 84 0.01 -5.05 -13.85
CA ARG A 84 -0.64 -4.53 -15.04
C ARG A 84 -1.93 -5.31 -15.27
N ASN A 85 -3.03 -4.61 -15.45
CA ASN A 85 -4.29 -5.27 -15.77
C ASN A 85 -4.17 -6.02 -17.11
N PRO A 86 -4.66 -7.27 -17.22
CA PRO A 86 -4.48 -8.10 -18.42
C PRO A 86 -5.22 -7.60 -19.66
N LEU A 87 -6.31 -6.83 -19.50
CA LEU A 87 -7.13 -6.36 -20.63
C LEU A 87 -6.55 -5.13 -21.32
N TYR A 88 -6.03 -4.17 -20.54
CA TYR A 88 -5.61 -2.86 -21.06
C TYR A 88 -4.18 -2.48 -20.70
N GLY A 89 -3.47 -3.28 -19.90
CA GLY A 89 -2.13 -2.97 -19.43
C GLY A 89 -2.09 -1.74 -18.51
N LEU A 90 -3.22 -1.33 -17.91
CA LEU A 90 -3.24 -0.20 -16.99
C LEU A 90 -2.55 -0.57 -15.66
N PRO A 91 -1.81 0.36 -15.06
CA PRO A 91 -1.17 0.15 -13.76
C PRO A 91 -2.20 0.20 -12.62
N ILE A 92 -1.77 -0.19 -11.43
CA ILE A 92 -2.45 0.17 -10.19
C ILE A 92 -2.33 1.69 -9.97
N GLU A 93 -3.40 2.32 -9.53
CA GLU A 93 -3.47 3.76 -9.29
C GLU A 93 -3.53 4.08 -7.80
N ARG A 94 -3.02 5.26 -7.43
CA ARG A 94 -3.20 5.82 -6.09
C ARG A 94 -4.43 6.72 -6.08
N ASP A 95 -5.30 6.53 -5.10
CA ASP A 95 -6.45 7.40 -4.88
C ASP A 95 -5.99 8.71 -4.21
N ILE A 96 -5.85 9.78 -5.01
CA ILE A 96 -5.39 11.09 -4.52
C ILE A 96 -6.45 11.86 -3.71
N TYR A 97 -7.71 11.42 -3.76
CA TYR A 97 -8.82 12.02 -3.02
C TYR A 97 -9.20 11.21 -1.78
N PHE A 98 -8.49 10.11 -1.52
CA PHE A 98 -8.71 9.30 -0.33
C PHE A 98 -8.40 10.10 0.94
N ASN A 99 -9.40 10.21 1.81
CA ASN A 99 -9.24 10.82 3.12
C ASN A 99 -8.88 9.73 4.13
N PRO A 100 -7.77 9.88 4.90
CA PRO A 100 -7.42 8.92 5.92
C PRO A 100 -8.54 8.68 6.92
N CYS A 101 -8.79 7.41 7.25
CA CYS A 101 -9.85 6.98 8.16
C CYS A 101 -9.42 5.77 8.99
N LYS A 102 -10.24 5.35 9.96
CA LYS A 102 -10.03 4.11 10.71
C LYS A 102 -10.43 2.91 9.86
N PHE A 103 -9.75 1.78 10.06
CA PHE A 103 -10.03 0.56 9.30
C PHE A 103 -11.49 0.11 9.40
N LYS A 104 -12.13 0.25 10.56
CA LYS A 104 -13.57 -0.02 10.78
C LYS A 104 -14.54 0.82 9.96
N GLU A 105 -14.06 1.90 9.34
CA GLU A 105 -14.87 2.73 8.43
C GLU A 105 -14.84 2.15 6.99
N ILE A 106 -13.98 1.17 6.74
CA ILE A 106 -13.81 0.49 5.45
C ILE A 106 -14.42 -0.91 5.48
N GLN A 107 -14.26 -1.66 6.58
CA GLN A 107 -14.70 -3.05 6.76
C GLN A 107 -15.43 -3.25 8.10
#